data_AF-A0A2W4J198-F1
#
_entry.id   AF-A0A2W4J198-F1
#
_cell.length_a   1.000
_cell.length_b   1.000
_cell.length_c   1.000
_cell.angle_alpha   90.00
_cell.angle_beta   90.00
_cell.angle_gamma   90.00
#
_symmetry.space_group_name_H-M   'P 1'
#
loop_
_entity.id
_entity.type
_entity.pdbx_description
1 polymer ?
#
loop_
_entity_poly.entity_id
_entity_poly.type
_entity_poly.pdbx_seq_one_letter_code
_entity_poly.pdbx_strand_id
1 'polypeptide(L)'
;MATMPPKYPKYFTTFEASRLLGVSLPTVVNWIKANRLKAHKTPGGHRRIAREDLIAFLRRYEMPIPKELAGPVGERVRVLAVDDDEDEREFLKTLLEGEGFEVALASNGFEAGLLVGVARPDVVVLDLRMPGLDGFGALELLRSRDDTATIPVIACTAMADPETEARVAKAGFDAHFVKPYNPDDLVASILQLLGLEKGRRATAR
;
A
#
# COMPACT_ATOMS: atom_id res chain seq x y z
N MET A 1 8.40 -10.06 26.80
CA MET A 1 9.63 -10.51 26.12
C MET A 1 9.52 -10.07 24.67
N ALA A 2 10.44 -9.22 24.23
CA ALA A 2 10.38 -8.48 22.97
C ALA A 2 10.48 -9.39 21.73
N THR A 3 9.56 -9.22 20.78
CA THR A 3 9.58 -9.94 19.50
C THR A 3 10.22 -9.08 18.42
N MET A 4 11.12 -9.71 17.69
CA MET A 4 12.24 -9.15 16.92
C MET A 4 11.81 -8.51 15.57
N PRO A 5 12.43 -7.40 15.12
CA PRO A 5 12.16 -6.80 13.81
C PRO A 5 12.68 -7.69 12.65
N PRO A 6 12.18 -7.50 11.40
CA PRO A 6 12.58 -8.30 10.24
C PRO A 6 14.10 -8.32 10.05
N LYS A 7 14.65 -9.54 9.83
CA LYS A 7 16.05 -9.86 10.17
C LYS A 7 17.11 -9.14 9.33
N TYR A 8 16.80 -8.57 8.14
CA TYR A 8 17.73 -7.69 7.41
C TYR A 8 17.01 -6.71 6.47
N PRO A 9 17.53 -5.47 6.30
CA PRO A 9 17.08 -4.56 5.24
C PRO A 9 17.28 -5.19 3.85
N LYS A 10 16.34 -4.97 2.92
CA LYS A 10 16.51 -5.40 1.53
C LYS A 10 17.57 -4.51 0.88
N TYR A 11 18.71 -5.11 0.51
CA TYR A 11 19.80 -4.41 -0.16
C TYR A 11 19.87 -4.79 -1.64
N PHE A 12 20.20 -3.82 -2.48
CA PHE A 12 20.44 -3.98 -3.91
C PHE A 12 21.93 -3.88 -4.21
N THR A 13 22.41 -4.74 -5.09
CA THR A 13 23.68 -4.55 -5.78
C THR A 13 23.58 -3.38 -6.76
N THR A 14 24.73 -2.85 -7.18
CA THR A 14 24.76 -1.85 -8.26
C THR A 14 24.19 -2.38 -9.58
N PHE A 15 24.31 -3.69 -9.81
CA PHE A 15 23.77 -4.33 -11.01
C PHE A 15 22.24 -4.43 -10.96
N GLU A 16 21.68 -4.92 -9.85
CA GLU A 16 20.23 -4.99 -9.67
C GLU A 16 19.59 -3.60 -9.74
N ALA A 17 20.17 -2.59 -9.08
CA ALA A 17 19.70 -1.21 -9.18
C ALA A 17 19.75 -0.69 -10.63
N SER A 18 20.80 -1.02 -11.39
CA SER A 18 20.90 -0.59 -12.80
C SER A 18 19.83 -1.22 -13.69
N ARG A 19 19.57 -2.53 -13.53
CA ARG A 19 18.54 -3.25 -14.27
C ARG A 19 17.13 -2.74 -13.91
N LEU A 20 16.89 -2.52 -12.63
CA LEU A 20 15.61 -2.07 -12.10
C LEU A 20 15.24 -0.66 -12.56
N LEU A 21 16.23 0.21 -12.71
CA LEU A 21 16.03 1.60 -13.15
C LEU A 21 16.19 1.79 -14.66
N GLY A 22 16.48 0.73 -15.42
CA GLY A 22 16.70 0.82 -16.86
C GLY A 22 17.92 1.66 -17.26
N VAL A 23 18.95 1.75 -16.40
CA VAL A 23 20.18 2.52 -16.64
C VAL A 23 21.40 1.62 -16.72
N SER A 24 22.51 2.14 -17.26
CA SER A 24 23.77 1.40 -17.30
C SER A 24 24.39 1.24 -15.90
N LEU A 25 25.12 0.14 -15.67
CA LEU A 25 25.88 -0.07 -14.42
C LEU A 25 26.85 1.09 -14.09
N PRO A 26 27.62 1.65 -15.06
CA PRO A 26 28.45 2.82 -14.82
C PRO A 26 27.68 4.02 -14.27
N THR A 27 26.44 4.25 -14.72
CA THR A 27 25.60 5.35 -14.25
C THR A 27 25.32 5.23 -12.75
N VAL A 28 24.91 4.05 -12.27
CA VAL A 28 24.67 3.80 -10.84
C VAL A 28 25.96 3.97 -10.03
N VAL A 29 27.09 3.46 -10.55
CA VAL A 29 28.40 3.62 -9.90
C VAL A 29 28.82 5.08 -9.80
N ASN A 30 28.54 5.88 -10.84
CA ASN A 30 28.82 7.31 -10.86
C ASN A 30 27.96 8.08 -9.86
N TRP A 31 26.68 7.75 -9.71
CA TRP A 31 25.82 8.34 -8.67
C TRP A 31 26.35 8.07 -7.26
N ILE A 32 26.85 6.86 -7.01
CA ILE A 32 27.45 6.52 -5.71
C ILE A 32 28.77 7.25 -5.49
N LYS A 33 29.65 7.29 -6.50
CA LYS A 33 30.95 8.01 -6.40
C LYS A 33 30.76 9.50 -6.19
N ALA A 34 29.74 10.10 -6.81
CA ALA A 34 29.37 11.49 -6.66
C ALA A 34 28.58 11.76 -5.35
N ASN A 35 28.44 10.77 -4.48
CA ASN A 35 27.67 10.85 -3.22
C ASN A 35 26.18 11.26 -3.41
N ARG A 36 25.64 11.02 -4.61
CA ARG A 36 24.22 11.28 -4.93
C ARG A 36 23.33 10.13 -4.47
N LEU A 37 23.80 8.89 -4.59
CA LEU A 37 23.13 7.68 -4.13
C LEU A 37 23.95 7.05 -3.00
N LYS A 38 23.35 6.88 -1.82
CA LYS A 38 24.01 6.28 -0.67
C LYS A 38 24.17 4.78 -0.85
N ALA A 39 25.35 4.26 -0.52
CA ALA A 39 25.65 2.84 -0.53
C ALA A 39 26.78 2.54 0.45
N HIS A 40 26.79 1.34 1.03
CA HIS A 40 27.91 0.86 1.84
C HIS A 40 28.71 -0.19 1.07
N LYS A 41 29.98 -0.35 1.42
CA LYS A 41 30.83 -1.41 0.89
C LYS A 41 30.88 -2.56 1.89
N THR A 42 30.78 -3.79 1.39
CA THR A 42 31.08 -4.98 2.17
C THR A 42 32.59 -5.19 2.25
N PRO A 43 33.09 -6.01 3.20
CA PRO A 43 34.51 -6.36 3.28
C PRO A 43 35.09 -6.93 1.98
N GLY A 44 34.26 -7.61 1.16
CA GLY A 44 34.63 -8.11 -0.17
C GLY A 44 34.66 -7.06 -1.29
N GLY A 45 34.51 -5.77 -0.97
CA GLY A 45 34.61 -4.66 -1.94
C GLY A 45 33.34 -4.37 -2.75
N HIS A 46 32.28 -5.18 -2.60
CA HIS A 46 31.02 -4.97 -3.30
C HIS A 46 30.17 -3.88 -2.64
N ARG A 47 29.46 -3.09 -3.46
CA ARG A 47 28.52 -2.07 -2.98
C ARG A 47 27.14 -2.66 -2.71
N ARG A 48 26.47 -2.14 -1.69
CA ARG A 48 25.10 -2.44 -1.31
C ARG A 48 24.33 -1.14 -1.08
N ILE A 49 23.22 -1.01 -1.77
CA ILE A 49 22.31 0.15 -1.72
C ILE A 49 21.10 -0.29 -0.90
N ALA A 50 20.80 0.39 0.20
CA ALA A 50 19.59 0.11 0.95
C ALA A 50 18.37 0.47 0.10
N ARG A 51 17.28 -0.28 0.24
CA ARG A 51 16.05 0.02 -0.51
C ARG A 51 15.55 1.43 -0.24
N GLU A 52 15.62 1.85 1.01
CA GLU A 52 15.22 3.17 1.51
C GLU A 52 16.06 4.27 0.83
N ASP A 53 17.38 4.06 0.74
CA ASP A 53 18.30 4.98 0.09
C ASP A 53 18.03 5.09 -1.43
N LEU A 54 17.65 3.98 -2.06
CA LEU A 54 17.29 3.96 -3.48
C LEU A 54 16.00 4.73 -3.75
N ILE A 55 14.96 4.54 -2.91
CA ILE A 55 13.70 5.30 -3.06
C ILE A 55 13.90 6.77 -2.75
N ALA A 56 14.63 7.11 -1.69
CA ALA A 56 14.94 8.50 -1.36
C ALA A 56 15.68 9.21 -2.51
N PHE A 57 16.59 8.50 -3.18
CA PHE A 57 17.24 8.97 -4.40
C PHE A 57 16.24 9.22 -5.53
N LEU A 58 15.35 8.27 -5.83
CA LEU A 58 14.36 8.42 -6.91
C LEU A 58 13.42 9.60 -6.65
N ARG A 59 12.89 9.72 -5.43
CA ARG A 59 12.04 10.86 -5.02
C ARG A 59 12.78 12.20 -5.18
N ARG A 60 14.05 12.27 -4.76
CA ARG A 60 14.87 13.50 -4.84
C ARG A 60 15.12 13.98 -6.26
N TYR A 61 15.24 13.06 -7.21
CA TYR A 61 15.50 13.37 -8.62
C TYR A 61 14.25 13.21 -9.50
N GLU A 62 13.06 13.16 -8.88
CA GLU A 62 11.76 13.08 -9.57
C GLU A 62 11.69 11.92 -10.58
N MET A 63 12.34 10.80 -10.26
CA MET A 63 12.33 9.60 -11.09
C MET A 63 11.13 8.71 -10.73
N PRO A 64 10.50 8.04 -11.71
CA PRO A 64 9.42 7.10 -11.45
C PRO A 64 9.91 5.95 -10.56
N ILE A 65 9.13 5.60 -9.54
CA ILE A 65 9.44 4.49 -8.63
C ILE A 65 8.93 3.20 -9.28
N PRO A 66 9.82 2.24 -9.62
CA PRO A 66 9.41 0.94 -10.14
C PRO A 66 8.51 0.21 -9.15
N LYS A 67 7.53 -0.55 -9.63
CA LYS A 67 6.56 -1.27 -8.79
C LYS A 67 7.26 -2.27 -7.84
N GLU A 68 8.39 -2.81 -8.25
CA GLU A 68 9.24 -3.71 -7.46
C GLU A 68 9.92 -3.00 -6.28
N LEU A 69 10.04 -1.67 -6.37
CA LEU A 69 10.41 -0.78 -5.26
C LEU A 69 9.19 -0.20 -4.55
N ALA A 70 7.98 -0.26 -5.10
CA ALA A 70 6.78 0.31 -4.49
C ALA A 70 6.26 -0.47 -3.26
N GLY A 71 6.97 -1.52 -2.81
CA GLY A 71 6.72 -2.15 -1.51
C GLY A 71 6.95 -1.21 -0.31
N PRO A 72 6.80 -1.64 0.96
CA PRO A 72 7.07 -0.74 2.10
C PRO A 72 8.56 -0.48 2.27
N VAL A 73 9.07 0.68 1.81
CA VAL A 73 10.33 1.29 2.27
C VAL A 73 9.98 1.94 3.57
N GLY A 74 10.48 1.42 4.70
CA GLY A 74 10.55 2.13 6.00
C GLY A 74 9.33 2.91 6.52
N GLU A 75 8.20 2.91 5.83
CA GLU A 75 6.94 3.62 6.03
C GLU A 75 5.89 2.51 5.96
N ARG A 76 5.05 2.45 7.00
CA ARG A 76 3.94 1.49 7.06
C ARG A 76 3.02 1.79 5.89
N VAL A 77 2.49 0.73 5.25
CA VAL A 77 1.45 0.90 4.22
C VAL A 77 0.24 1.55 4.89
N ARG A 78 -0.27 2.63 4.29
CA ARG A 78 -1.37 3.42 4.84
C ARG A 78 -2.69 2.95 4.24
N VAL A 79 -3.61 2.55 5.10
CA VAL A 79 -4.97 2.13 4.74
C VAL A 79 -5.95 3.17 5.23
N LEU A 80 -6.87 3.60 4.37
CA LEU A 80 -8.03 4.37 4.79
C LEU A 80 -9.23 3.41 4.89
N ALA A 81 -9.72 3.16 6.10
CA ALA A 81 -10.92 2.37 6.33
C ALA A 81 -12.12 3.30 6.52
N VAL A 82 -13.16 3.07 5.72
CA VAL A 82 -14.36 3.90 5.64
C VAL A 82 -15.58 3.04 5.87
N ASP A 83 -16.30 3.31 6.95
CA ASP A 83 -17.50 2.57 7.36
C ASP A 83 -18.32 3.48 8.26
N ASP A 84 -19.65 3.39 8.30
CA ASP A 84 -20.47 4.19 9.22
C ASP A 84 -20.57 3.55 10.61
N ASP A 85 -20.37 2.24 10.71
CA ASP A 85 -20.35 1.49 11.96
C ASP A 85 -18.99 1.67 12.69
N GLU A 86 -19.04 2.15 13.94
CA GLU A 86 -17.84 2.36 14.76
C GLU A 86 -17.13 1.07 15.13
N ASP A 87 -17.88 0.01 15.42
CA ASP A 87 -17.33 -1.29 15.81
C ASP A 87 -16.58 -1.94 14.63
N GLU A 88 -17.12 -1.82 13.42
CA GLU A 88 -16.46 -2.33 12.20
C GLU A 88 -15.20 -1.53 11.87
N ARG A 89 -15.21 -0.20 12.03
CA ARG A 89 -14.00 0.63 11.84
C ARG A 89 -12.90 0.26 12.82
N GLU A 90 -13.21 0.11 14.11
CA GLU A 90 -12.22 -0.25 15.14
C GLU A 90 -11.72 -1.70 14.97
N PHE A 91 -12.59 -2.61 14.52
CA PHE A 91 -12.20 -3.96 14.14
C PHE A 91 -11.18 -3.96 12.99
N LEU A 92 -11.49 -3.24 11.89
CA LEU A 92 -10.60 -3.11 10.73
C LEU A 92 -9.26 -2.49 11.12
N LYS A 93 -9.29 -1.44 11.95
CA LYS A 93 -8.07 -0.80 12.47
C LYS A 93 -7.21 -1.80 13.24
N THR A 94 -7.79 -2.50 14.21
CA THR A 94 -7.06 -3.47 15.04
C THR A 94 -6.45 -4.59 14.19
N LEU A 95 -7.22 -5.11 13.23
CA LEU A 95 -6.77 -6.14 12.30
C LEU A 95 -5.56 -5.67 11.48
N LEU A 96 -5.69 -4.50 10.83
CA LEU A 96 -4.70 -4.01 9.88
C LEU A 96 -3.45 -3.47 10.59
N GLU A 97 -3.60 -2.76 11.72
CA GLU A 97 -2.45 -2.37 12.54
C GLU A 97 -1.67 -3.58 13.07
N GLY A 98 -2.38 -4.68 13.39
CA GLY A 98 -1.78 -5.96 13.78
C GLY A 98 -0.91 -6.59 12.68
N GLU A 99 -1.22 -6.33 11.42
CA GLU A 99 -0.43 -6.75 10.24
C GLU A 99 0.64 -5.71 9.84
N GLY A 100 0.78 -4.63 10.60
CA GLY A 100 1.82 -3.61 10.42
C GLY A 100 1.44 -2.46 9.50
N PHE A 101 0.16 -2.33 9.14
CA PHE A 101 -0.38 -1.18 8.42
C PHE A 101 -0.50 0.06 9.34
N GLU A 102 -0.55 1.25 8.74
CA GLU A 102 -1.00 2.48 9.38
C GLU A 102 -2.42 2.75 8.92
N VAL A 103 -3.36 2.96 9.85
CA VAL A 103 -4.78 3.02 9.50
C VAL A 103 -5.36 4.39 9.85
N ALA A 104 -5.95 5.04 8.85
CA ALA A 104 -6.84 6.18 9.05
C ALA A 104 -8.29 5.71 8.97
N LEU A 105 -9.16 6.32 9.77
CA LEU A 105 -10.58 5.99 9.83
C LEU A 105 -11.42 7.15 9.30
N ALA A 106 -12.45 6.83 8.53
CA ALA A 106 -13.51 7.77 8.13
C ALA A 106 -14.88 7.16 8.41
N SER A 107 -15.79 7.98 8.93
CA SER A 107 -17.16 7.57 9.30
C SER A 107 -18.18 7.67 8.16
N ASN A 108 -17.80 8.28 7.04
CA ASN A 108 -18.69 8.48 5.89
C ASN A 108 -17.90 8.87 4.63
N GLY A 109 -18.56 8.84 3.47
CA GLY A 109 -17.94 9.16 2.19
C GLY A 109 -17.37 10.59 2.08
N PHE A 110 -17.94 11.58 2.78
CA PHE A 110 -17.42 12.95 2.75
C PHE A 110 -16.10 13.05 3.52
N GLU A 111 -16.05 12.46 4.71
CA GLU A 111 -14.84 12.39 5.52
C GLU A 111 -13.74 11.61 4.79
N ALA A 112 -14.09 10.52 4.09
CA ALA A 112 -13.16 9.79 3.25
C ALA A 112 -12.53 10.66 2.15
N GLY A 113 -13.35 11.45 1.46
CA GLY A 113 -12.89 12.39 0.43
C GLY A 113 -11.97 13.51 0.97
N LEU A 114 -12.13 13.91 2.22
CA LEU A 114 -11.22 14.86 2.89
C LEU A 114 -9.93 14.18 3.33
N LEU A 115 -10.03 13.03 3.99
CA LEU A 115 -8.91 12.30 4.57
C LEU A 115 -7.99 11.71 3.51
N VAL A 116 -8.49 11.32 2.33
CA VAL A 116 -7.63 10.79 1.28
C VAL A 116 -6.52 11.78 0.88
N GLY A 117 -6.82 13.09 0.85
CA GLY A 117 -5.84 14.12 0.48
C GLY A 117 -4.80 14.38 1.58
N VAL A 118 -5.19 14.21 2.84
CA VAL A 118 -4.34 14.44 4.02
C VAL A 118 -3.52 13.19 4.37
N ALA A 119 -4.19 12.05 4.51
CA ALA A 119 -3.58 10.78 4.88
C ALA A 119 -2.80 10.14 3.73
N ARG A 120 -3.14 10.47 2.47
CA ARG A 120 -2.55 9.90 1.24
C ARG A 120 -2.42 8.38 1.33
N PRO A 121 -3.54 7.66 1.53
CA PRO A 121 -3.52 6.21 1.71
C PRO A 121 -2.99 5.51 0.45
N ASP A 122 -2.37 4.36 0.66
CA ASP A 122 -1.94 3.46 -0.41
C ASP A 122 -3.10 2.59 -0.90
N VAL A 123 -4.11 2.36 -0.06
CA VAL A 123 -5.34 1.61 -0.38
C VAL A 123 -6.53 2.13 0.45
N VAL A 124 -7.73 2.08 -0.12
CA VAL A 124 -8.98 2.41 0.58
C VAL A 124 -9.83 1.16 0.73
N VAL A 125 -10.31 0.90 1.95
CA VAL A 125 -11.33 -0.10 2.26
C VAL A 125 -12.62 0.64 2.56
N LEU A 126 -13.68 0.39 1.81
CA LEU A 126 -14.87 1.25 1.76
C LEU A 126 -16.16 0.43 1.92
N ASP A 127 -17.02 0.79 2.87
CA ASP A 127 -18.39 0.28 2.89
C ASP A 127 -19.23 0.91 1.77
N LEU A 128 -20.04 0.10 1.10
CA LEU A 128 -21.02 0.57 0.12
C LEU A 128 -22.27 1.15 0.77
N ARG A 129 -22.64 0.67 1.96
CA ARG A 129 -23.85 1.10 2.68
C ARG A 129 -23.45 2.11 3.74
N MET A 130 -23.59 3.39 3.41
CA MET A 130 -23.42 4.48 4.36
C MET A 130 -24.53 5.53 4.17
N PRO A 131 -24.97 6.20 5.24
CA PRO A 131 -25.91 7.31 5.13
C PRO A 131 -25.26 8.53 4.46
N GLY A 132 -26.02 9.18 3.58
CA GLY A 132 -25.56 10.35 2.83
C GLY A 132 -24.79 9.96 1.57
N LEU A 133 -23.48 10.18 1.57
CA LEU A 133 -22.62 9.80 0.43
C LEU A 133 -22.22 8.33 0.56
N ASP A 134 -22.80 7.51 -0.31
CA ASP A 134 -22.57 6.06 -0.35
C ASP A 134 -21.18 5.70 -0.90
N GLY A 135 -20.80 4.43 -0.80
CA GLY A 135 -19.48 3.97 -1.28
C GLY A 135 -19.28 4.14 -2.79
N PHE A 136 -20.36 4.17 -3.58
CA PHE A 136 -20.25 4.46 -5.01
C PHE A 136 -19.89 5.92 -5.26
N GLY A 137 -20.56 6.86 -4.61
CA GLY A 137 -20.24 8.29 -4.71
C GLY A 137 -18.85 8.62 -4.15
N ALA A 138 -18.43 7.95 -3.08
CA ALA A 138 -17.06 8.07 -2.57
C ALA A 138 -16.03 7.57 -3.59
N LEU A 139 -16.28 6.45 -4.27
CA LEU A 139 -15.42 5.97 -5.36
C LEU A 139 -15.34 6.99 -6.51
N GLU A 140 -16.48 7.55 -6.94
CA GLU A 140 -16.50 8.57 -8.00
C GLU A 140 -15.66 9.80 -7.62
N LEU A 141 -15.77 10.28 -6.38
CA LEU A 141 -14.94 11.39 -5.90
C LEU A 141 -13.45 11.04 -5.91
N LEU A 142 -13.08 9.84 -5.47
CA LEU A 142 -11.69 9.38 -5.50
C LEU A 142 -11.16 9.27 -6.94
N ARG A 143 -11.98 8.83 -7.88
CA ARG A 143 -11.61 8.70 -9.30
C ARG A 143 -11.61 10.05 -10.03
N SER A 144 -12.35 11.05 -9.56
CA SER A 144 -12.44 12.38 -10.18
C SER A 144 -11.18 13.24 -10.03
N ARG A 145 -10.24 12.85 -9.17
CA ARG A 145 -9.01 13.63 -8.90
C ARG A 145 -7.77 12.86 -9.34
N ASP A 146 -6.88 13.53 -10.08
CA ASP A 146 -5.65 12.93 -10.59
C ASP A 146 -4.72 12.39 -9.49
N ASP A 147 -4.76 13.00 -8.29
CA ASP A 147 -3.94 12.63 -7.14
C ASP A 147 -4.44 11.37 -6.41
N THR A 148 -5.69 10.95 -6.63
CA THR A 148 -6.31 9.80 -5.96
C THR A 148 -6.87 8.75 -6.92
N ALA A 149 -6.94 9.05 -8.22
CA ALA A 149 -7.56 8.19 -9.22
C ALA A 149 -6.89 6.82 -9.35
N THR A 150 -5.60 6.70 -9.01
CA THR A 150 -4.85 5.44 -9.08
C THR A 150 -4.85 4.62 -7.79
N ILE A 151 -5.43 5.14 -6.70
CA ILE A 151 -5.44 4.44 -5.41
C ILE A 151 -6.37 3.23 -5.51
N PRO A 152 -5.93 1.99 -5.20
CA PRO A 152 -6.81 0.84 -5.18
C PRO A 152 -7.94 1.01 -4.15
N VAL A 153 -9.17 0.68 -4.55
CA VAL A 153 -10.36 0.76 -3.70
C VAL A 153 -11.02 -0.62 -3.58
N ILE A 154 -11.15 -1.10 -2.34
CA ILE A 154 -11.80 -2.36 -1.99
C ILE A 154 -13.18 -2.04 -1.45
N ALA A 155 -14.23 -2.59 -2.06
CA ALA A 155 -15.59 -2.52 -1.54
C ALA A 155 -15.82 -3.61 -0.49
N CYS A 156 -16.32 -3.24 0.68
CA CYS A 156 -16.87 -4.16 1.67
C CYS A 156 -18.37 -3.89 1.78
N THR A 157 -19.23 -4.90 1.80
CA THR A 157 -20.68 -4.65 1.84
C THR A 157 -21.44 -5.79 2.49
N ALA A 158 -22.48 -5.48 3.27
CA ALA A 158 -23.44 -6.48 3.74
C ALA A 158 -24.51 -6.83 2.67
N MET A 159 -24.54 -6.10 1.55
CA MET A 159 -25.47 -6.36 0.45
C MET A 159 -24.90 -7.45 -0.47
N ALA A 160 -25.57 -8.60 -0.49
CA ALA A 160 -25.24 -9.76 -1.33
C ALA A 160 -26.27 -9.98 -2.45
N ASP A 161 -27.02 -8.94 -2.83
CA ASP A 161 -28.01 -9.07 -3.88
C ASP A 161 -27.36 -8.95 -5.28
N PRO A 162 -27.89 -9.67 -6.30
CA PRO A 162 -27.31 -9.68 -7.64
C PRO A 162 -27.22 -8.30 -8.32
N GLU A 163 -28.11 -7.36 -7.94
CA GLU A 163 -28.10 -6.00 -8.49
C GLU A 163 -26.89 -5.21 -7.96
N THR A 164 -26.64 -5.28 -6.66
CA THR A 164 -25.45 -4.70 -6.03
C THR A 164 -24.17 -5.29 -6.61
N GLU A 165 -24.06 -6.61 -6.76
CA GLU A 165 -22.88 -7.26 -7.35
C GLU A 165 -22.62 -6.76 -8.77
N ALA A 166 -23.67 -6.68 -9.59
CA ALA A 166 -23.57 -6.15 -10.95
C ALA A 166 -23.15 -4.67 -10.99
N ARG A 167 -23.58 -3.88 -10.00
CA ARG A 167 -23.16 -2.47 -9.85
C ARG A 167 -21.70 -2.35 -9.45
N VAL A 168 -21.25 -3.11 -8.45
CA VAL A 168 -19.85 -3.13 -7.99
C VAL A 168 -18.91 -3.53 -9.13
N ALA A 169 -19.26 -4.56 -9.89
CA ALA A 169 -18.48 -5.01 -11.03
C ALA A 169 -18.33 -3.95 -12.13
N LYS A 170 -19.28 -3.02 -12.26
CA LYS A 170 -19.26 -1.94 -13.25
C LYS A 170 -18.63 -0.64 -12.74
N ALA A 171 -18.61 -0.44 -11.42
CA ALA A 171 -18.21 0.82 -10.80
C ALA A 171 -16.69 1.06 -10.82
N GLY A 172 -15.87 0.02 -11.01
CA GLY A 172 -14.41 0.14 -11.05
C GLY A 172 -13.73 0.02 -9.68
N PHE A 173 -14.32 -0.77 -8.78
CA PHE A 173 -13.63 -1.28 -7.59
C PHE A 173 -12.57 -2.31 -7.99
N ASP A 174 -11.45 -2.31 -7.27
CA ASP A 174 -10.32 -3.21 -7.53
C ASP A 174 -10.52 -4.59 -6.87
N ALA A 175 -11.29 -4.64 -5.79
CA ALA A 175 -11.76 -5.86 -5.15
C ALA A 175 -13.09 -5.62 -4.44
N HIS A 176 -13.82 -6.69 -4.15
CA HIS A 176 -15.06 -6.62 -3.36
C HIS A 176 -15.16 -7.79 -2.37
N PHE A 177 -15.74 -7.52 -1.20
CA PHE A 177 -15.96 -8.48 -0.13
C PHE A 177 -17.38 -8.34 0.40
N VAL A 178 -18.07 -9.48 0.53
CA VAL A 178 -19.40 -9.54 1.16
C VAL A 178 -19.22 -9.84 2.64
N LYS A 179 -19.79 -9.02 3.52
CA LYS A 179 -19.82 -9.20 4.97
C LYS A 179 -20.79 -10.35 5.33
N PRO A 180 -20.41 -11.29 6.22
CA PRO A 180 -19.11 -11.40 6.89
C PRO A 180 -18.03 -11.99 5.97
N TYR A 181 -16.89 -11.31 5.87
CA TYR A 181 -15.72 -11.77 5.12
C TYR A 181 -14.64 -12.30 6.05
N ASN A 182 -13.73 -13.11 5.51
CA ASN A 182 -12.56 -13.57 6.24
C ASN A 182 -11.50 -12.45 6.31
N PRO A 183 -11.07 -12.03 7.52
CA PRO A 183 -10.06 -10.99 7.68
C PRO A 183 -8.73 -11.28 6.97
N ASP A 184 -8.32 -12.55 6.93
CA ASP A 184 -7.07 -12.96 6.27
C ASP A 184 -7.13 -12.77 4.75
N ASP A 185 -8.31 -12.91 4.15
CA ASP A 185 -8.54 -12.75 2.71
C ASP A 185 -8.55 -11.26 2.33
N LEU A 186 -9.12 -10.39 3.18
CA LEU A 186 -9.03 -8.94 3.01
C LEU A 186 -7.58 -8.47 3.03
N VAL A 187 -6.79 -8.91 4.02
CA VAL A 187 -5.36 -8.59 4.11
C VAL A 187 -4.60 -9.10 2.88
N ALA A 188 -4.89 -10.34 2.44
CA ALA A 188 -4.26 -10.90 1.25
C ALA A 188 -4.58 -10.08 -0.02
N SER A 189 -5.82 -9.61 -0.15
CA SER A 189 -6.24 -8.76 -1.26
C SER A 189 -5.56 -7.39 -1.24
N ILE A 190 -5.45 -6.74 -0.07
CA ILE A 190 -4.69 -5.49 0.10
C ILE A 190 -3.24 -5.68 -0.36
N LEU A 191 -2.58 -6.73 0.13
CA LEU A 191 -1.21 -7.03 -0.25
C LEU A 191 -1.09 -7.27 -1.75
N GLN A 192 -1.99 -8.05 -2.35
CA GLN A 192 -1.98 -8.33 -3.78
C GLN A 192 -2.16 -7.08 -4.64
N LEU A 193 -3.11 -6.20 -4.29
CA LEU A 193 -3.36 -4.95 -5.01
C LEU A 193 -2.16 -4.00 -4.96
N LEU A 194 -1.43 -4.03 -3.85
CA LEU A 194 -0.20 -3.26 -3.64
C LEU A 194 1.05 -3.97 -4.20
N GLY A 195 0.93 -5.16 -4.78
CA GLY A 195 2.07 -5.95 -5.28
C GLY A 195 3.01 -6.43 -4.18
N LEU A 196 2.49 -6.65 -2.98
CA LEU A 196 3.20 -7.07 -1.77
C LEU A 196 3.01 -8.57 -1.53
N GLU A 197 4.05 -9.23 -1.04
CA GLU A 197 3.94 -10.61 -0.56
C GLU A 197 3.67 -10.64 0.94
N LYS A 198 2.71 -11.47 1.36
CA LYS A 198 2.47 -11.77 2.79
C LYS A 198 3.75 -12.41 3.34
N GLY A 199 4.42 -11.74 4.27
CA GLY A 199 5.60 -12.30 4.92
C GLY A 199 5.22 -13.66 5.51
N ARG A 200 5.87 -14.75 5.04
CA ARG A 200 5.60 -16.10 5.53
C ARG A 200 5.62 -16.10 7.06
N ARG A 201 4.47 -16.34 7.70
CA ARG A 201 4.41 -16.74 9.10
C ARG A 201 5.22 -18.04 9.21
N ALA A 202 6.35 -17.99 9.91
CA ALA A 202 7.10 -19.20 10.22
C ALA A 202 6.23 -20.05 11.14
N THR A 203 5.72 -21.16 10.62
CA THR A 203 5.10 -22.22 11.40
C THR A 203 6.13 -22.75 12.39
N ALA A 204 6.00 -22.36 13.66
CA ALA A 204 6.74 -22.95 14.75
C ALA A 204 6.18 -24.35 15.03
N ARG A 205 7.01 -25.37 14.86
CA ARG A 205 6.91 -26.67 15.52
C ARG A 205 8.25 -26.98 16.15
#